data_AF-A0A534P5T6-F1
#
_entry.id   AF-A0A534P5T6-F1
#
_cell.length_a   1.000
_cell.length_b   1.000
_cell.length_c   1.000
_cell.angle_alpha   90.00
_cell.angle_beta   90.00
_cell.angle_gamma   90.00
#
_symmetry.space_group_name_H-M   'P 1'
#
loop_
_entity.id
_entity.type
_entity.pdbx_description
1 polymer ?
#
loop_
_entity_poly.entity_id
_entity_poly.type
_entity_poly.pdbx_seq_one_letter_code
_entity_poly.pdbx_strand_id
1 'polypeptide(L)'
;MNQVTVASSRFVLALSLFCAAFAARAQTSRQISADGTGVFRPAPLGNDAVQVPEIDDFGIDDADAAAGPEGDGFINRTLPGNSGGSASARAGKKAKSNPEVNVSFDGLNFRQQRLANNGNQFSVEPPDQGLCAGNGFVLESVNDVVNVFDAAGNQRLGVTDLNSFYGYPAAIARGNPNRFGPSLTDPTCLFDRATQRWFQVVLTLDRINVDPATGLSLSQSLSGRNHLDIAVSNTASPLGTWTIYRVPVQDDGTEGTPNHHCNPAPGAATSPTSAPTPTGSTSPRTSSASSAPGSMPRRCMHFRRAIW
;
A
#
# COMPACT_ATOMS: atom_id res chain seq x y z
N MET A 1 3.04 -8.23 23.92
CA MET A 1 2.41 -8.30 22.59
C MET A 1 3.39 -7.74 21.57
N ASN A 2 4.58 -8.31 21.44
CA ASN A 2 5.69 -7.65 20.71
C ASN A 2 5.93 -8.31 19.35
N GLN A 3 5.09 -9.27 18.97
CA GLN A 3 5.14 -9.95 17.68
C GLN A 3 3.74 -10.20 17.14
N VAL A 4 3.59 -10.11 15.83
CA VAL A 4 2.40 -10.53 15.07
C VAL A 4 2.80 -11.68 14.14
N THR A 5 1.95 -12.69 14.04
CA THR A 5 2.17 -13.84 13.18
C THR A 5 1.47 -13.66 11.84
N VAL A 6 2.24 -13.63 10.75
CA VAL A 6 1.72 -13.63 9.38
C VAL A 6 1.82 -15.04 8.83
N ALA A 7 0.70 -15.65 8.48
CA ALA A 7 0.65 -17.00 7.92
C ALA A 7 0.64 -16.97 6.39
N SER A 8 1.50 -17.75 5.75
CA SER A 8 1.46 -18.02 4.32
C SER A 8 1.20 -19.51 4.07
N SER A 9 0.42 -19.83 3.02
CA SER A 9 0.14 -21.22 2.64
C SER A 9 0.92 -21.58 1.39
N ARG A 10 1.81 -22.58 1.47
CA ARG A 10 2.44 -23.20 0.30
C ARG A 10 1.87 -24.61 0.09
N PHE A 11 1.48 -24.94 -1.14
CA PHE A 11 1.13 -26.30 -1.53
C PHE A 11 2.41 -27.06 -1.89
N VAL A 12 2.70 -28.13 -1.15
CA VAL A 12 3.77 -29.08 -1.50
C VAL A 12 3.11 -30.34 -2.06
N LEU A 13 3.29 -30.62 -3.35
CA LEU A 13 2.96 -31.92 -3.93
C LEU A 13 4.14 -32.87 -3.68
N ALA A 14 3.97 -33.83 -2.77
CA ALA A 14 4.87 -34.97 -2.68
C ALA A 14 4.44 -36.02 -3.70
N LEU A 15 5.35 -36.41 -4.59
CA LEU A 15 5.13 -37.47 -5.58
C LEU A 15 5.58 -38.81 -4.98
N SER A 16 4.64 -39.62 -4.45
CA SER A 16 4.86 -41.07 -4.29
C SER A 16 3.57 -41.84 -4.00
N LEU A 17 3.59 -43.09 -4.48
CA LEU A 17 2.49 -44.00 -4.82
C LEU A 17 1.48 -44.33 -3.69
N PHE A 18 0.20 -44.42 -4.08
CA PHE A 18 -0.88 -45.24 -3.50
C PHE A 18 -0.86 -45.44 -1.96
N CYS A 19 -1.01 -44.35 -1.23
CA CYS A 19 -1.78 -44.29 0.02
C CYS A 19 -2.46 -42.91 0.02
N ALA A 20 -3.65 -42.79 0.61
CA ALA A 20 -4.37 -41.52 0.70
C ALA A 20 -3.53 -40.50 1.49
N ALA A 21 -2.66 -39.78 0.78
CA ALA A 21 -1.83 -38.73 1.33
C ALA A 21 -2.73 -37.53 1.59
N PHE A 22 -3.07 -37.30 2.85
CA PHE A 22 -3.45 -35.96 3.27
C PHE A 22 -2.27 -35.05 2.91
N ALA A 23 -2.45 -34.19 1.90
CA ALA A 23 -1.50 -33.13 1.64
C ALA A 23 -1.48 -32.23 2.89
N ALA A 24 -0.47 -32.43 3.74
CA ALA A 24 -0.26 -31.56 4.88
C ALA A 24 0.09 -30.16 4.35
N ARG A 25 -0.81 -29.20 4.57
CA ARG A 25 -0.49 -27.77 4.38
C ARG A 25 0.58 -27.41 5.40
N ALA A 26 1.83 -27.26 4.95
CA ALA A 26 2.83 -26.58 5.74
C ALA A 26 2.45 -25.09 5.79
N GLN A 27 1.78 -24.67 6.86
CA GLN A 27 1.59 -23.27 7.18
C GLN A 27 2.93 -22.73 7.66
N THR A 28 3.63 -21.99 6.80
CA THR A 28 4.83 -21.26 7.21
C THR A 28 4.38 -19.93 7.79
N SER A 29 4.43 -19.84 9.12
CA SER A 29 4.16 -18.60 9.84
C SER A 29 5.43 -17.80 10.05
N ARG A 30 5.41 -16.50 9.72
CA ARG A 30 6.47 -15.54 10.00
C ARG A 30 6.07 -14.68 11.19
N GLN A 31 6.96 -14.55 12.17
CA GLN A 31 6.80 -13.57 13.24
C GLN A 31 7.34 -12.21 12.78
N ILE A 32 6.57 -11.16 13.01
CA ILE A 32 6.90 -9.77 12.73
C ILE A 32 7.03 -9.05 14.06
N SER A 33 8.22 -8.53 14.35
CA SER A 33 8.46 -7.73 15.56
C SER A 33 7.74 -6.39 15.49
N ALA A 34 7.34 -5.88 16.65
CA ALA A 34 6.88 -4.51 16.78
C ALA A 34 8.00 -3.53 16.37
N ASP A 35 7.63 -2.46 15.68
CA ASP A 35 8.54 -1.50 15.05
C ASP A 35 8.10 -0.05 15.27
N GLY A 36 7.43 0.22 16.38
CA GLY A 36 7.07 1.58 16.77
C GLY A 36 5.78 1.69 17.55
N THR A 37 5.39 2.93 17.80
CA THR A 37 4.15 3.27 18.49
C THR A 37 3.39 4.30 17.68
N GLY A 38 2.14 3.95 17.33
CA GLY A 38 1.23 4.86 16.67
C GLY A 38 0.50 5.72 17.67
N VAL A 39 0.40 7.02 17.40
CA VAL A 39 -0.26 7.99 18.27
C VAL A 39 -0.94 9.04 17.41
N PHE A 40 -2.17 9.40 17.77
CA PHE A 40 -2.85 10.54 17.16
C PHE A 40 -2.11 11.83 17.54
N ARG A 41 -1.56 12.51 16.53
CA ARG A 41 -0.84 13.78 16.65
C ARG A 41 -1.57 14.84 15.85
N PRO A 42 -2.76 15.25 16.29
CA PRO A 42 -3.52 16.28 15.60
C PRO A 42 -2.69 17.57 15.57
N ALA A 43 -2.50 18.09 14.37
CA ALA A 43 -1.84 19.36 14.13
C ALA A 43 -2.86 20.36 13.56
N PRO A 44 -2.64 21.67 13.74
CA PRO A 44 -3.43 22.67 13.04
C PRO A 44 -3.43 22.42 11.52
N LEU A 45 -4.57 22.68 10.90
CA LEU A 45 -4.64 22.70 9.44
C LEU A 45 -3.81 23.88 8.91
N GLY A 46 -3.11 23.65 7.80
CA GLY A 46 -2.39 24.69 7.06
C GLY A 46 -3.31 25.72 6.44
N ASN A 47 -2.71 26.73 5.80
CA ASN A 47 -3.46 27.72 5.03
C ASN A 47 -3.88 27.17 3.65
N ASP A 48 -4.94 27.77 3.10
CA ASP A 48 -5.49 27.46 1.77
C ASP A 48 -4.73 28.14 0.61
N ALA A 49 -3.52 28.65 0.85
CA ALA A 49 -2.75 29.23 -0.23
C ALA A 49 -2.29 28.14 -1.19
N VAL A 50 -2.16 28.46 -2.48
CA VAL A 50 -1.52 27.56 -3.45
C VAL A 50 -0.10 27.27 -2.99
N GLN A 51 0.24 25.99 -2.80
CA GLN A 51 1.58 25.55 -2.43
C GLN A 51 2.17 24.71 -3.55
N VAL A 52 3.50 24.74 -3.67
CA VAL A 52 4.22 23.99 -4.71
C VAL A 52 5.33 23.15 -4.04
N PRO A 53 5.44 21.85 -4.35
CA PRO A 53 4.55 21.06 -5.20
C PRO A 53 3.22 20.74 -4.50
N GLU A 54 2.16 20.65 -5.29
CA GLU A 54 0.82 20.26 -4.83
C GLU A 54 0.62 18.74 -4.91
N ILE A 55 1.16 18.13 -5.98
CA ILE A 55 1.10 16.71 -6.28
C ILE A 55 2.47 16.09 -6.03
N ASP A 56 2.45 14.84 -5.58
CA ASP A 56 3.66 14.06 -5.44
C ASP A 56 4.07 13.46 -6.78
N ASP A 57 5.13 13.99 -7.38
CA ASP A 57 5.68 13.49 -8.62
C ASP A 57 6.66 12.35 -8.32
N PHE A 58 6.18 11.12 -8.45
CA PHE A 58 6.99 9.92 -8.26
C PHE A 58 8.09 9.73 -9.34
N GLY A 59 8.18 10.63 -10.32
CA GLY A 59 9.11 10.53 -11.44
C GLY A 59 8.75 9.37 -12.38
N ILE A 60 7.46 9.04 -12.45
CA ILE A 60 6.90 8.03 -13.35
C ILE A 60 6.16 8.82 -14.44
N ASP A 61 6.65 8.75 -15.68
CA ASP A 61 6.03 9.46 -16.80
C ASP A 61 4.57 9.04 -16.97
N ASP A 62 3.71 10.06 -17.01
CA ASP A 62 2.28 9.90 -17.20
C ASP A 62 2.03 9.39 -18.62
N ALA A 63 1.58 8.14 -18.75
CA ALA A 63 1.42 7.53 -20.07
C ALA A 63 0.24 8.10 -20.87
N ASP A 64 -0.59 8.93 -20.24
CA ASP A 64 -1.66 9.68 -20.88
C ASP A 64 -1.26 11.15 -21.15
N ALA A 65 -0.05 11.59 -20.75
CA ALA A 65 0.56 12.79 -21.29
C ALA A 65 0.84 12.52 -22.76
N ALA A 66 0.02 13.10 -23.63
CA ALA A 66 0.07 12.89 -25.07
C ALA A 66 1.50 13.03 -25.58
N ALA A 67 2.15 11.89 -25.84
CA ALA A 67 3.30 11.86 -26.71
C ALA A 67 2.84 12.49 -28.03
N GLY A 68 3.54 13.53 -28.47
CA GLY A 68 3.40 14.09 -29.81
C GLY A 68 3.44 12.97 -30.85
N PRO A 69 2.93 13.24 -32.07
CA PRO A 69 2.67 12.19 -33.04
C PRO A 69 3.99 11.48 -33.36
N GLU A 70 3.91 10.15 -33.38
CA GLU A 70 4.96 9.18 -33.73
C GLU A 70 5.66 8.51 -32.53
N GLY A 71 5.15 7.34 -32.16
CA GLY A 71 5.71 6.46 -31.15
C GLY A 71 4.81 5.25 -30.93
N ASP A 72 4.97 4.25 -31.79
CA ASP A 72 4.13 3.06 -31.93
C ASP A 72 3.96 2.29 -30.61
N GLY A 73 2.84 2.53 -29.93
CA GLY A 73 2.52 1.90 -28.67
C GLY A 73 1.04 2.00 -28.32
N PHE A 74 0.14 1.93 -29.30
CA PHE A 74 -1.29 1.78 -29.01
C PHE A 74 -1.52 0.46 -28.27
N ILE A 75 -1.62 0.54 -26.94
CA ILE A 75 -2.21 -0.54 -26.15
C ILE A 75 -3.68 -0.59 -26.54
N ASN A 76 -4.05 -1.64 -27.26
CA ASN A 76 -5.43 -1.89 -27.59
C ASN A 76 -6.23 -2.15 -26.31
N ARG A 77 -6.98 -1.13 -25.84
CA ARG A 77 -7.92 -1.21 -24.72
C ARG A 77 -9.30 -1.71 -25.14
N THR A 78 -9.48 -2.15 -26.39
CA THR A 78 -10.76 -2.78 -26.78
C THR A 78 -10.94 -4.05 -25.96
N LEU A 79 -12.06 -4.10 -25.23
CA LEU A 79 -12.56 -5.33 -24.66
C LEU A 79 -12.64 -6.35 -25.82
N PRO A 80 -12.16 -7.59 -25.66
CA PRO A 80 -12.34 -8.60 -26.68
C PRO A 80 -13.84 -8.64 -27.01
N GLY A 81 -14.18 -8.42 -28.28
CA GLY A 81 -15.54 -8.13 -28.79
C GLY A 81 -16.59 -9.22 -28.60
N ASN A 82 -16.38 -10.15 -27.67
CA ASN A 82 -17.44 -10.94 -27.13
C ASN A 82 -18.16 -10.08 -26.12
N SER A 83 -19.36 -9.63 -26.48
CA SER A 83 -20.40 -9.32 -25.51
C SER A 83 -20.58 -10.56 -24.62
N GLY A 84 -19.79 -10.66 -23.56
CA GLY A 84 -20.00 -11.60 -22.49
C GLY A 84 -21.41 -11.32 -22.00
N GLY A 85 -22.35 -12.22 -22.29
CA GLY A 85 -23.73 -12.07 -21.86
C GLY A 85 -23.69 -11.72 -20.39
N SER A 86 -24.15 -10.52 -20.03
CA SER A 86 -24.22 -10.12 -18.64
C SER A 86 -24.93 -11.24 -17.91
N ALA A 87 -24.26 -11.87 -16.96
CA ALA A 87 -24.95 -12.79 -16.07
C ALA A 87 -26.09 -11.97 -15.47
N SER A 88 -27.33 -12.33 -15.81
CA SER A 88 -28.49 -11.71 -15.19
C SER A 88 -28.38 -11.99 -13.70
N ALA A 89 -27.86 -11.03 -12.96
CA ALA A 89 -27.95 -11.03 -11.52
C ALA A 89 -29.44 -10.84 -11.23
N ARG A 90 -30.11 -11.91 -10.79
CA ARG A 90 -31.44 -11.76 -10.21
C ARG A 90 -31.29 -10.72 -9.11
N ALA A 91 -32.07 -9.64 -9.16
CA ALA A 91 -32.14 -8.69 -8.08
C ALA A 91 -32.28 -9.46 -6.77
N GLY A 92 -31.42 -9.16 -5.80
CA GLY A 92 -31.52 -9.77 -4.48
C GLY A 92 -32.94 -9.62 -3.96
N LYS A 93 -33.44 -10.62 -3.23
CA LYS A 93 -34.73 -10.51 -2.55
C LYS A 93 -34.71 -9.22 -1.71
N LYS A 94 -35.81 -8.46 -1.74
CA LYS A 94 -36.00 -7.28 -0.87
C LYS A 94 -35.57 -7.66 0.55
N ALA A 95 -34.66 -6.88 1.13
CA ALA A 95 -34.18 -7.11 2.48
C ALA A 95 -35.37 -7.22 3.44
N LYS A 96 -35.33 -8.18 4.38
CA LYS A 96 -36.39 -8.33 5.40
C LYS A 96 -36.43 -7.16 6.37
N SER A 97 -35.32 -6.42 6.48
CA SER A 97 -35.22 -5.18 7.24
C SER A 97 -35.48 -3.98 6.33
N ASN A 98 -36.15 -2.97 6.87
CA ASN A 98 -36.19 -1.61 6.35
C ASN A 98 -35.28 -0.74 7.23
N PRO A 99 -33.94 -0.84 7.11
CA PRO A 99 -33.05 -0.03 7.92
C PRO A 99 -33.27 1.45 7.58
N GLU A 100 -33.52 2.25 8.60
CA GLU A 100 -33.62 3.71 8.48
C GLU A 100 -32.30 4.33 8.94
N VAL A 101 -31.93 5.45 8.33
CA VAL A 101 -30.76 6.23 8.78
C VAL A 101 -31.09 6.79 10.15
N ASN A 102 -30.39 6.30 11.17
CA ASN A 102 -30.55 6.80 12.54
C ASN A 102 -29.66 8.03 12.79
N VAL A 103 -28.41 7.99 12.33
CA VAL A 103 -27.41 9.03 12.53
C VAL A 103 -26.62 9.22 11.24
N SER A 104 -26.33 10.48 10.90
CA SER A 104 -25.41 10.88 9.84
C SER A 104 -24.56 12.04 10.35
N PHE A 105 -23.28 12.05 10.00
CA PHE A 105 -22.36 13.13 10.34
C PHE A 105 -21.32 13.28 9.24
N ASP A 106 -20.72 14.46 9.16
CA ASP A 106 -19.62 14.72 8.22
C ASP A 106 -18.35 14.04 8.72
N GLY A 107 -17.80 13.16 7.88
CA GLY A 107 -16.52 12.51 8.11
C GLY A 107 -15.35 13.39 7.69
N LEU A 108 -14.22 12.74 7.39
CA LEU A 108 -13.05 13.37 6.79
C LEU A 108 -13.30 13.76 5.33
N ASN A 109 -12.67 14.85 4.90
CA ASN A 109 -12.70 15.29 3.50
C ASN A 109 -11.30 15.62 2.96
N PHE A 110 -11.21 15.73 1.64
CA PHE A 110 -9.98 16.04 0.93
C PHE A 110 -9.28 17.31 1.43
N ARG A 111 -10.04 18.37 1.72
CA ARG A 111 -9.44 19.63 2.22
C ARG A 111 -8.76 19.42 3.59
N GLN A 112 -9.36 18.62 4.46
CA GLN A 112 -8.74 18.26 5.74
C GLN A 112 -7.49 17.40 5.54
N GLN A 113 -7.50 16.48 4.56
CA GLN A 113 -6.31 15.72 4.19
C GLN A 113 -5.18 16.64 3.72
N ARG A 114 -5.45 17.46 2.70
CA ARG A 114 -4.45 18.33 2.09
C ARG A 114 -3.84 19.32 3.08
N LEU A 115 -4.63 19.84 4.01
CA LEU A 115 -4.16 20.82 4.99
C LEU A 115 -3.63 20.19 6.28
N ALA A 116 -3.73 18.88 6.47
CA ALA A 116 -3.21 18.24 7.68
C ALA A 116 -1.71 18.49 7.86
N ASN A 117 -1.25 18.34 9.10
CA ASN A 117 0.16 18.57 9.47
C ASN A 117 0.67 19.96 9.05
N ASN A 118 -0.14 21.02 9.28
CA ASN A 118 0.18 22.39 8.90
C ASN A 118 0.40 22.58 7.37
N GLY A 119 -0.29 21.78 6.54
CA GLY A 119 -0.18 21.82 5.07
C GLY A 119 0.99 21.01 4.48
N ASN A 120 1.62 20.17 5.30
CA ASN A 120 2.72 19.29 4.90
C ASN A 120 2.21 17.92 4.37
N GLN A 121 1.17 17.99 3.54
CA GLN A 121 0.59 16.86 2.80
C GLN A 121 0.51 17.21 1.32
N PHE A 122 0.50 16.18 0.48
CA PHE A 122 0.18 16.30 -0.93
C PHE A 122 -1.32 16.24 -1.15
N SER A 123 -1.77 16.73 -2.30
CA SER A 123 -3.12 16.47 -2.79
C SER A 123 -3.16 15.09 -3.41
N VAL A 124 -4.03 14.22 -2.87
CA VAL A 124 -4.13 12.82 -3.27
C VAL A 124 -5.57 12.49 -3.69
N GLU A 125 -5.74 12.05 -4.94
CA GLU A 125 -7.02 11.63 -5.52
C GLU A 125 -6.79 10.47 -6.52
N PRO A 126 -7.77 9.53 -6.69
CA PRO A 126 -9.09 9.49 -6.05
C PRO A 126 -9.06 9.16 -4.55
N PRO A 127 -10.11 9.52 -3.78
CA PRO A 127 -10.12 9.28 -2.34
C PRO A 127 -10.30 7.79 -2.00
N ASP A 128 -9.32 7.21 -1.32
CA ASP A 128 -9.40 5.91 -0.66
C ASP A 128 -9.97 6.06 0.75
N GLN A 129 -11.12 5.42 1.03
CA GLN A 129 -11.75 5.47 2.35
C GLN A 129 -11.62 4.15 3.10
N GLY A 130 -11.08 4.22 4.31
CA GLY A 130 -11.14 3.15 5.31
C GLY A 130 -12.07 3.57 6.46
N LEU A 131 -13.28 3.00 6.54
CA LEU A 131 -14.25 3.29 7.60
C LEU A 131 -14.60 2.04 8.42
N CYS A 132 -14.44 2.12 9.74
CA CYS A 132 -14.62 1.01 10.65
C CYS A 132 -15.37 1.41 11.91
N ALA A 133 -16.32 0.57 12.33
CA ALA A 133 -17.12 0.81 13.52
C ALA A 133 -17.00 -0.36 14.52
N GLY A 134 -16.88 -0.03 15.80
CA GLY A 134 -16.68 -1.02 16.85
C GLY A 134 -16.61 -0.37 18.22
N ASN A 135 -16.98 -1.10 19.28
CA ASN A 135 -16.82 -0.68 20.67
C ASN A 135 -17.24 0.78 21.01
N GLY A 136 -18.29 1.31 20.36
CA GLY A 136 -18.78 2.69 20.57
C GLY A 136 -18.04 3.79 19.82
N PHE A 137 -17.13 3.44 18.91
CA PHE A 137 -16.36 4.37 18.08
C PHE A 137 -16.50 4.08 16.59
N VAL A 138 -16.22 5.10 15.79
CA VAL A 138 -15.96 5.00 14.36
C VAL A 138 -14.53 5.50 14.12
N LEU A 139 -13.69 4.68 13.52
CA LEU A 139 -12.38 5.08 13.02
C LEU A 139 -12.49 5.24 11.50
N GLU A 140 -12.13 6.41 11.01
CA GLU A 140 -12.16 6.74 9.59
C GLU A 140 -10.78 7.20 9.17
N SER A 141 -10.32 6.69 8.03
CA SER A 141 -9.20 7.22 7.27
C SER A 141 -9.67 7.58 5.87
N VAL A 142 -9.20 8.71 5.34
CA VAL A 142 -9.44 9.14 3.96
C VAL A 142 -8.09 9.55 3.38
N ASN A 143 -7.61 8.82 2.38
CA ASN A 143 -6.25 8.91 1.85
C ASN A 143 -5.23 8.87 3.00
N ASP A 144 -4.59 10.01 3.26
CA ASP A 144 -3.46 10.13 4.20
C ASP A 144 -3.84 10.75 5.54
N VAL A 145 -5.11 10.80 5.90
CA VAL A 145 -5.53 11.27 7.23
C VAL A 145 -6.42 10.27 7.94
N VAL A 146 -6.35 10.28 9.27
CA VAL A 146 -7.14 9.44 10.17
C VAL A 146 -7.76 10.26 11.29
N ASN A 147 -8.95 9.85 11.73
CA ASN A 147 -9.66 10.41 12.86
C ASN A 147 -10.54 9.36 13.55
N VAL A 148 -10.93 9.67 14.79
CA VAL A 148 -11.86 8.86 15.58
C VAL A 148 -13.07 9.70 15.95
N PHE A 149 -14.25 9.14 15.73
CA PHE A 149 -15.54 9.65 16.15
C PHE A 149 -16.16 8.72 17.20
N ASP A 150 -17.03 9.24 18.05
CA ASP A 150 -17.93 8.39 18.83
C ASP A 150 -19.17 7.97 18.01
N ALA A 151 -19.98 7.09 18.57
CA ALA A 151 -21.20 6.59 17.91
C ALA A 151 -22.24 7.67 17.58
N ALA A 152 -22.12 8.87 18.16
CA ALA A 152 -22.98 10.02 17.83
C ALA A 152 -22.36 10.91 16.74
N GLY A 153 -21.17 10.59 16.23
CA GLY A 153 -20.48 11.35 15.19
C GLY A 153 -19.59 12.47 15.72
N ASN A 154 -19.35 12.55 17.03
CA ASN A 154 -18.49 13.61 17.56
C ASN A 154 -17.03 13.20 17.43
N GLN A 155 -16.23 14.10 16.85
CA GLN A 155 -14.78 13.94 16.75
C GLN A 155 -14.11 13.88 18.13
N ARG A 156 -13.19 12.93 18.33
CA ARG A 156 -12.58 12.65 19.64
C ARG A 156 -11.12 13.08 19.78
N LEU A 157 -10.34 13.07 18.68
CA LEU A 157 -8.89 13.30 18.74
C LEU A 157 -8.39 14.43 17.84
N GLY A 158 -9.08 14.74 16.74
CA GLY A 158 -8.56 15.69 15.74
C GLY A 158 -8.09 14.96 14.47
N VAL A 159 -7.97 15.70 13.37
CA VAL A 159 -7.43 15.16 12.10
C VAL A 159 -5.92 14.96 12.27
N THR A 160 -5.43 13.74 12.03
CA THR A 160 -4.00 13.40 12.07
C THR A 160 -3.59 12.85 10.71
N ASP A 161 -2.44 13.28 10.18
CA ASP A 161 -1.87 12.66 8.98
C ASP A 161 -1.28 11.28 9.29
N LEU A 162 -1.39 10.35 8.35
CA LEU A 162 -0.95 8.97 8.52
C LEU A 162 0.56 8.87 8.67
N ASN A 163 1.35 9.74 8.03
CA ASN A 163 2.79 9.80 8.27
C ASN A 163 3.08 10.02 9.77
N SER A 164 2.53 11.07 10.37
CA SER A 164 2.72 11.35 11.80
C SER A 164 2.14 10.25 12.70
N PHE A 165 0.98 9.68 12.35
CA PHE A 165 0.38 8.58 13.09
C PHE A 165 1.29 7.36 13.13
N TYR A 166 1.96 7.03 12.02
CA TYR A 166 2.92 5.92 11.91
C TYR A 166 4.35 6.26 12.37
N GLY A 167 4.58 7.48 12.84
CA GLY A 167 5.88 7.93 13.34
C GLY A 167 6.88 8.29 12.23
N TYR A 168 6.42 8.45 11.00
CA TYR A 168 7.22 8.98 9.90
C TYR A 168 7.33 10.50 9.94
N PRO A 169 8.35 11.07 9.27
CA PRO A 169 8.30 12.48 8.92
C PRO A 169 7.14 12.75 7.96
N ALA A 170 6.68 14.01 7.92
CA ALA A 170 5.60 14.44 7.05
C ALA A 170 5.85 14.07 5.58
N ALA A 171 4.78 13.84 4.83
CA ALA A 171 4.85 13.49 3.41
C ALA A 171 5.71 14.49 2.61
N ILE A 172 5.57 15.78 2.94
CA ILE A 172 6.47 16.84 2.45
C ILE A 172 6.80 17.83 3.57
N ALA A 173 8.08 18.07 3.83
CA ALA A 173 8.54 19.21 4.60
C ALA A 173 8.81 20.38 3.64
N ARG A 174 7.89 21.35 3.61
CA ARG A 174 7.97 22.51 2.71
C ARG A 174 9.08 23.48 3.15
N GLY A 175 9.96 23.86 2.22
CA GLY A 175 11.14 24.69 2.48
C GLY A 175 11.98 24.96 1.23
N ASN A 176 13.22 25.43 1.42
CA ASN A 176 14.18 25.62 0.33
C ASN A 176 15.51 24.88 0.63
N PRO A 177 15.73 23.67 0.08
CA PRO A 177 14.82 22.90 -0.77
C PRO A 177 13.69 22.23 0.03
N ASN A 178 12.64 21.78 -0.67
CA ASN A 178 11.65 20.87 -0.11
C ASN A 178 12.30 19.51 0.22
N ARG A 179 11.72 18.79 1.18
CA ARG A 179 12.13 17.43 1.54
C ARG A 179 10.93 16.51 1.66
N PHE A 180 11.11 15.22 1.42
CA PHE A 180 10.01 14.28 1.20
C PHE A 180 10.09 13.08 2.13
N GLY A 181 8.98 12.77 2.80
CA GLY A 181 8.80 11.54 3.57
C GLY A 181 8.35 10.38 2.68
N PRO A 182 8.16 9.19 3.26
CA PRO A 182 7.55 8.07 2.54
C PRO A 182 6.12 8.43 2.10
N SER A 183 5.67 7.83 1.00
CA SER A 183 4.29 7.95 0.54
C SER A 183 3.46 6.85 1.18
N LEU A 184 2.41 7.22 1.90
CA LEU A 184 1.41 6.28 2.41
C LEU A 184 0.21 6.29 1.46
N THR A 185 -0.55 5.19 1.39
CA THR A 185 -1.75 5.05 0.55
C THR A 185 -2.61 3.88 1.03
N ASP A 186 -3.81 3.77 0.44
CA ASP A 186 -4.72 2.63 0.54
C ASP A 186 -5.11 2.27 2.00
N PRO A 187 -5.59 3.24 2.82
CA PRO A 187 -5.90 2.96 4.21
C PRO A 187 -7.05 1.95 4.35
N THR A 188 -6.86 0.98 5.24
CA THR A 188 -7.88 0.01 5.65
C THR A 188 -7.92 -0.07 7.17
N CYS A 189 -9.06 -0.41 7.76
CA CYS A 189 -9.14 -0.63 9.20
C CYS A 189 -10.05 -1.81 9.56
N LEU A 190 -10.05 -2.20 10.84
CA LEU A 190 -10.97 -3.17 11.42
C LEU A 190 -11.05 -3.01 12.95
N PHE A 191 -12.22 -3.19 13.54
CA PHE A 191 -12.32 -3.56 14.96
C PHE A 191 -12.60 -5.06 15.09
N ASP A 192 -11.66 -5.79 15.66
CA ASP A 192 -11.85 -7.21 15.94
C ASP A 192 -12.43 -7.40 17.35
N ARG A 193 -13.65 -7.96 17.40
CA ARG A 193 -14.34 -8.23 18.65
C ARG A 193 -13.67 -9.33 19.47
N ALA A 194 -13.02 -10.30 18.84
CA ALA A 194 -12.43 -11.42 19.56
C ALA A 194 -11.21 -10.98 20.39
N THR A 195 -10.32 -10.21 19.78
CA THR A 195 -9.12 -9.68 20.46
C THR A 195 -9.38 -8.37 21.21
N GLN A 196 -10.52 -7.71 20.95
CA GLN A 196 -10.82 -6.37 21.47
C GLN A 196 -9.73 -5.38 21.04
N ARG A 197 -9.41 -5.38 19.75
CA ARG A 197 -8.33 -4.57 19.16
C ARG A 197 -8.80 -3.93 17.87
N TRP A 198 -8.31 -2.73 17.65
CA TRP A 198 -8.41 -2.05 16.37
C TRP A 198 -7.16 -2.30 15.55
N PHE A 199 -7.36 -2.35 14.25
CA PHE A 199 -6.32 -2.46 13.23
C PHE A 199 -6.50 -1.29 12.27
N GLN A 200 -5.41 -0.64 11.91
CA GLN A 200 -5.33 0.32 10.81
C GLN A 200 -4.11 -0.12 9.98
N VAL A 201 -4.28 -0.17 8.66
CA VAL A 201 -3.28 -0.66 7.72
C VAL A 201 -3.15 0.33 6.58
N VAL A 202 -1.92 0.58 6.15
CA VAL A 202 -1.59 1.36 4.95
C VAL A 202 -0.54 0.64 4.13
N LEU A 203 -0.52 0.87 2.82
CA LEU A 203 0.65 0.62 1.98
C LEU A 203 1.60 1.81 2.11
N THR A 204 2.89 1.54 2.27
CA THR A 204 3.94 2.57 2.33
C THR A 204 4.98 2.33 1.24
N LEU A 205 5.33 3.40 0.53
CA LEU A 205 6.32 3.43 -0.54
C LEU A 205 7.54 4.23 -0.08
N ASP A 206 8.71 3.58 -0.07
CA ASP A 206 9.95 4.19 0.41
C ASP A 206 10.60 5.06 -0.67
N ARG A 207 11.17 6.20 -0.26
CA ARG A 207 11.97 7.08 -1.13
C ARG A 207 13.39 6.57 -1.33
N ILE A 208 14.01 6.98 -2.42
CA ILE A 208 15.48 6.89 -2.57
C ILE A 208 16.18 7.94 -1.71
N ASN A 209 17.48 7.73 -1.41
CA ASN A 209 18.38 8.73 -0.83
C ASN A 209 17.85 9.40 0.46
N VAL A 210 17.21 8.61 1.34
CA VAL A 210 16.69 9.07 2.62
C VAL A 210 17.84 9.37 3.58
N ASP A 211 17.84 10.57 4.17
CA ASP A 211 18.76 10.96 5.23
C ASP A 211 18.40 10.20 6.52
N PRO A 212 19.28 9.34 7.07
CA PRO A 212 18.98 8.53 8.25
C PRO A 212 18.76 9.36 9.52
N ALA A 213 19.24 10.61 9.58
CA ALA A 213 19.02 11.47 10.75
C ALA A 213 17.61 12.07 10.78
N THR A 214 17.01 12.30 9.61
CA THR A 214 15.72 13.01 9.49
C THR A 214 14.59 12.14 8.94
N GLY A 215 14.91 11.01 8.30
CA GLY A 215 13.94 10.17 7.60
C GLY A 215 13.40 10.81 6.30
N LEU A 216 14.01 11.91 5.83
CA LEU A 216 13.56 12.68 4.69
C LEU A 216 14.51 12.54 3.49
N SER A 217 13.96 12.56 2.27
CA SER A 217 14.71 12.61 1.01
C SER A 217 14.70 14.00 0.38
N LEU A 218 15.70 14.30 -0.45
CA LEU A 218 15.71 15.45 -1.36
C LEU A 218 15.06 15.13 -2.72
N SER A 219 14.66 13.88 -2.94
CA SER A 219 14.03 13.41 -4.17
C SER A 219 12.63 12.84 -3.88
N GLN A 220 11.70 13.06 -4.81
CA GLN A 220 10.38 12.43 -4.79
C GLN A 220 10.40 11.00 -5.37
N SER A 221 11.51 10.56 -5.97
CA SER A 221 11.58 9.23 -6.57
C SER A 221 11.47 8.11 -5.54
N LEU A 222 10.72 7.07 -5.90
CA LEU A 222 10.53 5.87 -5.10
C LEU A 222 11.69 4.89 -5.29
N SER A 223 12.03 4.16 -4.23
CA SER A 223 13.11 3.16 -4.22
C SER A 223 12.70 1.78 -4.76
N GLY A 224 11.39 1.56 -4.92
CA GLY A 224 10.80 0.25 -5.21
C GLY A 224 10.55 -0.60 -3.95
N ARG A 225 11.16 -0.26 -2.81
CA ARG A 225 10.84 -0.89 -1.52
C ARG A 225 9.46 -0.40 -1.05
N ASN A 226 8.66 -1.33 -0.58
CA ASN A 226 7.32 -1.06 -0.09
C ASN A 226 6.92 -2.09 0.98
N HIS A 227 6.05 -1.67 1.88
CA HIS A 227 5.62 -2.49 3.01
C HIS A 227 4.19 -2.14 3.44
N LEU A 228 3.51 -3.11 4.05
CA LEU A 228 2.27 -2.88 4.77
C LEU A 228 2.59 -2.49 6.20
N ASP A 229 2.14 -1.31 6.59
CA ASP A 229 2.27 -0.79 7.95
C ASP A 229 0.98 -1.05 8.71
N ILE A 230 1.07 -1.83 9.78
CA ILE A 230 -0.08 -2.31 10.56
C ILE A 230 0.01 -1.70 11.96
N ALA A 231 -0.91 -0.81 12.28
CA ALA A 231 -1.11 -0.32 13.63
C ALA A 231 -2.16 -1.18 14.34
N VAL A 232 -1.85 -1.63 15.56
CA VAL A 232 -2.78 -2.37 16.44
C VAL A 232 -2.99 -1.60 17.74
N SER A 233 -4.24 -1.25 18.08
CA SER A 233 -4.51 -0.47 19.30
C SER A 233 -4.08 -1.25 20.55
N ASN A 234 -3.54 -0.59 21.58
CA ASN A 234 -3.13 -1.30 22.79
C ASN A 234 -4.30 -1.70 23.70
N THR A 235 -5.50 -1.17 23.44
CA THR A 235 -6.74 -1.44 24.19
C THR A 235 -7.93 -1.60 23.25
N ALA A 236 -9.11 -1.90 23.79
CA ALA A 236 -10.37 -1.91 23.03
C ALA A 236 -10.82 -0.51 22.56
N SER A 237 -10.26 0.55 23.15
CA SER A 237 -10.46 1.93 22.72
C SER A 237 -9.40 2.30 21.69
N PRO A 238 -9.79 2.91 20.54
CA PRO A 238 -8.84 3.40 19.54
C PRO A 238 -8.15 4.70 19.98
N LEU A 239 -8.60 5.32 21.10
CA LEU A 239 -8.12 6.62 21.56
C LEU A 239 -6.72 6.61 22.19
N GLY A 240 -6.22 5.41 22.53
CA GLY A 240 -4.93 5.24 23.19
C GLY A 240 -3.76 5.17 22.20
N THR A 241 -2.67 4.60 22.68
CA THR A 241 -1.51 4.28 21.83
C THR A 241 -1.73 2.98 21.06
N TRP A 242 -0.99 2.86 19.97
CA TRP A 242 -1.01 1.72 19.07
C TRP A 242 0.39 1.12 18.95
N THR A 243 0.50 -0.18 18.73
CA THR A 243 1.76 -0.84 18.40
C THR A 243 1.84 -0.99 16.88
N ILE A 244 2.96 -0.58 16.28
CA ILE A 244 3.17 -0.64 14.82
C ILE A 244 3.95 -1.91 14.47
N TYR A 245 3.58 -2.54 13.36
CA TYR A 245 4.31 -3.64 12.72
C TYR A 245 4.47 -3.34 11.23
N ARG A 246 5.61 -3.69 10.66
CA ARG A 246 5.90 -3.46 9.24
C ARG A 246 6.15 -4.78 8.52
N VAL A 247 5.44 -4.98 7.42
CA VAL A 247 5.53 -6.21 6.63
C VAL A 247 5.99 -5.84 5.22
N PRO A 248 7.26 -6.11 4.85
CA PRO A 248 7.75 -5.94 3.49
C PRO A 248 6.88 -6.71 2.47
N VAL A 249 6.56 -6.09 1.34
CA VAL A 249 5.70 -6.68 0.27
C VAL A 249 6.21 -6.46 -1.17
N GLN A 250 7.48 -6.07 -1.34
CA GLN A 250 8.13 -5.77 -2.64
C GLN A 250 8.27 -6.95 -3.64
N ASP A 251 8.05 -8.19 -3.22
CA ASP A 251 8.00 -9.38 -4.09
C ASP A 251 9.27 -9.69 -4.91
N ASP A 252 10.44 -9.29 -4.41
CA ASP A 252 11.74 -9.46 -5.08
C ASP A 252 12.61 -10.56 -4.44
N GLY A 253 12.10 -11.27 -3.44
CA GLY A 253 12.82 -12.28 -2.67
C GLY A 253 13.67 -11.73 -1.53
N THR A 254 13.64 -10.42 -1.29
CA THR A 254 14.33 -9.79 -0.16
C THR A 254 13.40 -9.71 1.07
N GLU A 255 13.98 -9.60 2.27
CA GLU A 255 13.26 -9.30 3.52
C GLU A 255 12.10 -10.27 3.87
N GLY A 256 12.18 -11.50 3.34
CA GLY A 256 11.18 -12.54 3.56
C GLY A 256 9.97 -12.48 2.61
N THR A 257 10.02 -11.62 1.58
CA THR A 257 9.03 -11.60 0.51
C THR A 257 9.23 -12.79 -0.44
N PRO A 258 8.17 -13.25 -1.13
CA PRO A 258 8.34 -14.18 -2.25
C PRO A 258 9.20 -13.57 -3.37
N ASN A 259 9.73 -14.42 -4.24
CA ASN A 259 10.31 -14.00 -5.51
C ASN A 259 9.56 -14.76 -6.60
N HIS A 260 8.77 -14.06 -7.40
CA HIS A 260 8.05 -14.68 -8.52
C HIS A 260 8.87 -14.70 -9.83
N HIS A 261 10.16 -14.32 -9.77
CA HIS A 261 11.07 -14.21 -10.90
C HIS A 261 10.51 -13.33 -12.04
N CYS A 262 9.86 -12.25 -11.64
CA CYS A 262 9.31 -11.27 -12.58
C CYS A 262 10.47 -10.60 -13.33
N ASN A 263 10.51 -10.74 -14.66
CA ASN A 263 11.42 -9.92 -15.46
C ASN A 263 11.05 -8.44 -15.25
N PRO A 264 12.04 -7.55 -14.98
CA PRO A 264 11.79 -6.12 -15.08
C PRO A 264 11.29 -5.85 -16.49
N ALA A 265 10.09 -5.30 -16.64
CA ALA A 265 9.62 -5.03 -17.99
C ALA A 265 10.44 -3.90 -18.66
N PRO A 266 10.36 -3.82 -20.00
CA PRO A 266 10.64 -2.67 -20.82
C PRO A 266 11.29 -1.45 -20.16
N GLY A 267 12.61 -1.30 -20.07
CA GLY A 267 13.22 -0.02 -19.65
C GLY A 267 13.23 0.33 -18.15
N ALA A 268 12.89 -0.61 -17.25
CA ALA A 268 13.21 -0.43 -15.83
C ALA A 268 14.74 -0.47 -15.65
N ALA A 269 15.34 0.66 -15.29
CA ALA A 269 16.75 0.72 -14.93
C ALA A 269 16.99 -0.25 -13.76
N THR A 270 17.91 -1.20 -13.95
CA THR A 270 18.38 -2.04 -12.85
C THR A 270 19.08 -1.12 -11.85
N SER A 271 18.56 -1.03 -10.62
CA SER A 271 19.30 -0.41 -9.52
C SER A 271 20.72 -0.97 -9.48
N PRO A 272 21.76 -0.14 -9.30
CA PRO A 272 23.13 -0.64 -9.29
C PRO A 272 23.31 -1.53 -8.06
N THR A 273 23.32 -2.84 -8.28
CA THR A 273 23.81 -3.79 -7.30
C THR A 273 25.31 -3.53 -7.14
N SER A 274 25.68 -2.91 -6.02
CA SER A 274 27.07 -2.88 -5.58
C SER A 274 27.51 -4.31 -5.23
N ALA A 275 28.14 -4.98 -6.19
CA ALA A 275 28.89 -6.22 -5.97
C ALA A 275 30.27 -6.11 -6.65
N PRO A 276 31.35 -6.56 -5.99
CA PRO A 276 32.71 -6.27 -6.40
C PRO A 276 33.13 -7.09 -7.63
N THR A 277 33.76 -6.42 -8.58
CA THR A 277 34.31 -6.98 -9.81
C THR A 277 35.36 -8.08 -9.53
N PRO A 278 35.24 -9.29 -10.10
CA PRO A 278 36.39 -10.13 -10.38
C PRO A 278 36.79 -9.95 -11.83
N THR A 279 38.03 -9.52 -12.01
CA THR A 279 38.80 -9.54 -13.25
C THR A 279 38.80 -10.92 -13.90
N GLY A 280 38.58 -11.02 -15.22
CA GLY A 280 38.86 -12.23 -15.97
C GLY A 280 38.19 -12.32 -17.33
N SER A 281 38.96 -12.06 -18.39
CA SER A 281 38.61 -12.27 -19.79
C SER A 281 38.35 -13.75 -20.11
N THR A 282 37.29 -14.05 -20.86
CA THR A 282 37.30 -14.97 -22.03
C THR A 282 35.90 -15.06 -22.65
N SER A 283 35.80 -14.80 -23.96
CA SER A 283 34.67 -15.19 -24.80
C SER A 283 34.83 -16.68 -25.17
N PRO A 284 33.75 -17.47 -25.37
CA PRO A 284 33.29 -17.66 -26.75
C PRO A 284 31.80 -17.99 -26.97
N ARG A 285 31.33 -17.52 -28.14
CA ARG A 285 30.57 -18.22 -29.20
C ARG A 285 29.18 -18.83 -28.90
N THR A 286 28.23 -18.31 -29.68
CA THR A 286 26.87 -18.77 -29.97
C THR A 286 26.74 -20.25 -30.30
N SER A 287 25.74 -20.92 -29.71
CA SER A 287 25.05 -22.07 -30.31
C SER A 287 23.55 -22.03 -30.01
N SER A 288 22.77 -22.16 -31.07
CA SER A 288 21.32 -22.29 -31.11
C SER A 288 20.88 -23.67 -30.64
N ALA A 289 19.88 -23.76 -29.75
CA ALA A 289 19.17 -25.02 -29.49
C ALA A 289 17.70 -24.78 -29.13
N SER A 290 16.83 -25.19 -30.06
CA SER A 290 15.62 -26.02 -29.88
C SER A 290 14.58 -25.62 -28.82
N SER A 291 13.42 -25.20 -29.33
CA SER A 291 12.13 -25.05 -28.67
C SER A 291 11.62 -26.33 -27.97
N ALA A 292 11.25 -26.22 -26.70
CA ALA A 292 10.44 -27.17 -25.94
C ALA A 292 9.02 -26.57 -25.69
N PRO A 293 7.97 -27.40 -25.50
CA PRO A 293 6.58 -26.96 -25.57
C PRO A 293 6.20 -26.00 -24.43
N GLY A 294 5.46 -24.96 -24.80
CA GLY A 294 5.22 -23.76 -24.00
C GLY A 294 4.65 -24.03 -22.61
N SER A 295 5.43 -23.69 -21.59
CA SER A 295 4.86 -23.28 -20.31
C SER A 295 4.02 -22.04 -20.58
N MET A 296 2.73 -22.05 -20.22
CA MET A 296 1.98 -20.80 -20.16
C MET A 296 2.81 -19.78 -19.36
N PRO A 297 3.01 -18.54 -19.86
CA PRO A 297 3.65 -17.52 -19.05
C PRO A 297 2.82 -17.38 -17.78
N ARG A 298 3.44 -17.61 -16.62
CA ARG A 298 2.81 -17.30 -15.33
C ARG A 298 2.43 -15.83 -15.42
N ARG A 299 1.14 -15.52 -15.33
CA ARG A 299 0.64 -14.14 -15.34
C ARG A 299 1.19 -13.49 -14.07
N CYS A 300 2.35 -12.87 -14.19
CA CYS A 300 2.80 -11.89 -13.24
C CYS A 300 1.88 -10.69 -13.46
N MET A 301 1.08 -10.35 -12.44
CA MET A 301 0.53 -9.01 -12.39
C MET A 301 1.73 -8.11 -12.13
N HIS A 302 2.30 -7.57 -13.19
CA HIS A 302 3.09 -6.36 -13.05
C HIS A 302 2.12 -5.31 -12.53
N PHE A 303 2.23 -4.94 -11.25
CA PHE A 303 1.81 -3.61 -10.78
C PHE A 303 2.71 -2.59 -11.50
N ARG A 304 2.49 -2.45 -12.81
CA ARG A 304 3.08 -1.39 -13.62
C ARG A 304 2.14 -0.20 -13.71
N ARG A 305 0.91 -0.33 -13.22
CA ARG A 305 -0.17 0.66 -13.30
C ARG A 305 -1.29 0.34 -12.31
N ALA A 306 -1.02 0.54 -11.03
CA ALA A 306 -2.06 0.74 -10.02
C ALA A 306 -1.41 1.52 -8.87
N ILE A 307 -0.89 2.68 -9.24
CA ILE A 307 -0.70 3.82 -8.36
C ILE A 307 -1.12 4.99 -9.25
N TRP A 308 -2.33 5.49 -8.98
CA TRP A 308 -3.12 6.49 -9.70
C TRP A 308 -3.71 6.03 -11.05
#